data_AF-A0A382WC00-F1
#
_entry.id   AF-A0A382WC00-F1
#
_cell.length_a   1.000
_cell.length_b   1.000
_cell.length_c   1.000
_cell.angle_alpha   90.00
_cell.angle_beta   90.00
_cell.angle_gamma   90.00
#
_symmetry.space_group_name_H-M   'P 1'
#
loop_
_entity.id
_entity.type
_entity.pdbx_description
1 polymer ?
#
loop_
_entity_poly.entity_id
_entity_poly.type
_entity_poly.pdbx_seq_one_letter_code
_entity_poly.pdbx_strand_id
1 'polypeptide(L)'
;SKNNSVFCTGPVACNYVITDGQKEWNYSTNTVTAGRLEMKPDVIKSIDFTFGPPAQRHLERWNYDPSSEYFLKITEPFGNLNMPLELTVK
;
A
#
# COMPACT_ATOMS: atom_id res chain seq x y z
N SER A 1 -14.83 9.05 -19.85
CA SER A 1 -13.89 8.90 -18.73
C SER A 1 -13.17 7.56 -18.87
N LYS A 2 -11.89 7.46 -18.49
CA LYS A 2 -11.25 6.14 -18.33
C LYS A 2 -11.75 5.57 -17.00
N ASN A 3 -12.32 4.36 -17.01
CA ASN A 3 -12.69 3.66 -15.78
C ASN A 3 -11.40 3.21 -15.10
N ASN A 4 -10.99 3.95 -14.07
CA ASN A 4 -9.82 3.59 -13.28
C ASN A 4 -10.20 2.45 -12.32
N SER A 5 -9.25 1.58 -12.02
CA SER A 5 -9.44 0.51 -11.04
C SER A 5 -8.15 0.32 -10.28
N VAL A 6 -8.27 0.13 -8.97
CA VAL A 6 -7.17 -0.35 -8.14
C VAL A 6 -7.11 -1.86 -8.27
N PHE A 7 -5.94 -2.41 -8.53
CA PHE A 7 -5.70 -3.85 -8.63
C PHE A 7 -4.77 -4.27 -7.50
N CYS A 8 -5.25 -5.17 -6.64
CA CYS A 8 -4.52 -5.72 -5.51
C CYS A 8 -4.87 -7.20 -5.35
N THR A 9 -4.54 -8.02 -6.36
CA THR A 9 -4.80 -9.47 -6.37
C THR A 9 -3.86 -10.25 -5.43
N GLY A 10 -2.80 -9.59 -4.98
CA GLY A 10 -1.88 -10.03 -3.94
C GLY A 10 -0.88 -8.94 -3.58
N PRO A 11 -0.04 -9.12 -2.54
CA PRO A 11 0.91 -8.11 -2.07
C PRO A 11 1.82 -7.52 -3.15
N VAL A 12 2.34 -8.38 -4.03
CA VAL A 12 3.26 -8.00 -5.12
C VAL A 12 2.51 -7.40 -6.32
N ALA A 13 1.20 -7.60 -6.40
CA ALA A 13 0.35 -7.19 -7.51
C ALA A 13 -0.58 -6.04 -7.10
N CYS A 14 -0.01 -5.02 -6.46
CA CYS A 14 -0.68 -3.83 -5.96
C CYS A 14 0.36 -2.69 -5.87
N ASN A 15 -0.04 -1.46 -6.19
CA ASN A 15 0.91 -0.35 -6.28
C ASN A 15 1.11 0.44 -4.97
N TYR A 16 0.96 -0.23 -3.82
CA TYR A 16 0.93 0.38 -2.49
C TYR A 16 1.98 -0.26 -1.59
N VAL A 17 3.02 0.49 -1.23
CA VAL A 17 4.15 0.01 -0.43
C VAL A 17 4.53 1.02 0.65
N ILE A 18 5.10 0.53 1.74
CA ILE A 18 5.90 1.38 2.64
C ILE A 18 7.33 1.43 2.09
N THR A 19 7.96 2.59 2.16
CA THR A 19 9.38 2.75 1.80
C THR A 19 10.09 3.68 2.76
N ASP A 20 11.39 3.46 2.98
CA ASP A 20 12.29 4.39 3.66
C ASP A 20 13.16 5.20 2.66
N GLY A 21 12.84 5.10 1.36
CA GLY A 21 13.62 5.67 0.27
C GLY A 21 14.76 4.78 -0.24
N GLN A 22 15.18 3.77 0.52
CA GLN A 22 16.19 2.78 0.10
C GLN A 22 15.55 1.44 -0.28
N LYS A 23 14.47 1.08 0.43
CA LYS A 23 13.81 -0.21 0.35
C LYS A 23 12.30 -0.05 0.33
N GLU A 24 11.61 -1.05 -0.22
CA GLU A 24 10.16 -1.09 -0.30
C GLU A 24 9.63 -2.38 0.35
N TRP A 25 8.51 -2.25 1.08
CA TRP A 25 7.81 -3.35 1.72
C TRP A 25 6.35 -3.36 1.30
N ASN A 26 5.92 -4.51 0.78
CA ASN A 26 4.53 -4.74 0.40
C ASN A 26 3.65 -4.89 1.66
N TYR A 27 2.37 -4.56 1.51
CA TYR A 27 1.38 -4.82 2.55
C TYR A 27 1.22 -6.32 2.83
N SER A 28 0.74 -6.66 4.01
CA SER A 28 0.44 -8.03 4.44
C SER A 28 -0.99 -8.45 4.09
N THR A 29 -1.96 -7.57 4.38
CA THR A 29 -3.38 -7.75 4.06
C THR A 29 -4.02 -6.42 3.62
N ASN A 30 -5.12 -6.51 2.86
CA ASN A 30 -5.92 -5.35 2.44
C ASN A 30 -7.43 -5.69 2.41
N THR A 31 -8.29 -4.68 2.24
CA THR A 31 -9.76 -4.85 2.14
C THR A 31 -10.33 -4.84 0.72
N VAL A 32 -9.49 -4.77 -0.32
CA VAL A 32 -9.88 -4.87 -1.74
C VAL A 32 -10.43 -6.27 -2.03
N THR A 33 -11.76 -6.36 -2.14
CA THR A 33 -12.44 -7.63 -2.43
C THR A 33 -12.18 -8.06 -3.87
N ALA A 34 -11.98 -9.38 -4.09
CA ALA A 34 -11.69 -9.98 -5.39
C ALA A 34 -10.47 -9.37 -6.13
N GLY A 35 -9.59 -8.66 -5.41
CA GLY A 35 -8.36 -8.08 -5.95
C GLY A 35 -8.57 -6.93 -6.94
N ARG A 36 -9.79 -6.40 -7.09
CA ARG A 36 -10.09 -5.26 -7.95
C ARG A 36 -11.14 -4.35 -7.32
N LEU A 37 -10.83 -3.06 -7.26
CA LEU A 37 -11.77 -2.02 -6.85
C LEU A 37 -11.96 -1.03 -7.99
N GLU A 38 -13.19 -0.92 -8.51
CA GLU A 38 -13.55 0.07 -9.52
C GLU A 38 -13.67 1.47 -8.88
N MET A 39 -12.98 2.45 -9.49
CA MET A 39 -13.00 3.85 -9.07
C MET A 39 -13.95 4.63 -9.98
N LYS A 40 -15.18 4.83 -9.51
CA LYS A 40 -16.17 5.66 -10.21
C LYS A 40 -15.92 7.14 -9.92
N PRO A 41 -16.12 8.05 -10.90
CA PRO A 41 -16.10 9.48 -10.65
C PRO A 41 -17.04 9.85 -9.49
N ASP A 42 -16.62 10.81 -8.66
CA ASP A 42 -17.39 11.37 -7.54
C ASP A 42 -17.81 10.37 -6.45
N VAL A 43 -17.27 9.15 -6.47
CA VAL A 43 -17.49 8.14 -5.42
C VAL A 43 -16.23 7.96 -4.61
N ILE A 44 -16.31 8.29 -3.32
CA ILE A 44 -15.24 8.03 -2.37
C ILE A 44 -15.21 6.53 -2.01
N LYS A 45 -14.02 5.96 -1.99
CA LYS A 45 -13.75 4.60 -1.52
C LYS A 45 -12.67 4.65 -0.46
N SER A 46 -12.79 3.78 0.53
CA SER A 46 -11.78 3.56 1.56
C SER A 46 -11.20 2.16 1.38
N ILE A 47 -9.89 2.05 1.51
CA ILE A 47 -9.15 0.78 1.49
C ILE A 47 -8.27 0.78 2.73
N ASP A 48 -8.35 -0.29 3.50
CA ASP A 48 -7.48 -0.49 4.65
C ASP A 48 -6.35 -1.41 4.24
N PHE A 49 -5.12 -0.99 4.53
CA PHE A 49 -3.92 -1.79 4.33
C PHE A 49 -3.26 -2.06 5.69
N THR A 50 -2.79 -3.28 5.89
CA THR A 50 -2.00 -3.65 7.05
C THR A 50 -0.59 -3.99 6.63
N PHE A 51 0.39 -3.35 7.25
CA PHE A 51 1.82 -3.64 7.08
C PHE A 51 2.35 -4.33 8.33
N GLY A 52 3.28 -5.26 8.16
CA GLY A 52 3.79 -6.09 9.25
C GLY A 52 4.33 -7.42 8.74
N PRO A 53 4.26 -8.51 9.54
CA PRO A 53 4.59 -9.84 9.04
C PRO A 53 3.69 -10.23 7.88
N PRO A 54 4.24 -10.40 6.66
CA PRO A 54 3.44 -10.83 5.54
C PRO A 54 2.90 -12.24 5.78
N ALA A 55 1.67 -12.49 5.34
CA ALA A 55 1.09 -13.83 5.38
C ALA A 55 1.92 -14.84 4.56
N GLN A 56 2.62 -14.35 3.54
CA GLN A 56 3.44 -15.14 2.64
C GLN A 56 4.89 -15.13 3.11
N ARG A 57 5.42 -16.30 3.50
CA ARG A 57 6.77 -16.45 4.09
C ARG A 57 7.93 -15.93 3.25
N HIS A 58 7.76 -15.82 1.93
CA HIS A 58 8.81 -15.37 1.01
C HIS A 58 8.86 -13.84 0.90
N LEU A 59 7.84 -13.13 1.38
CA LEU A 59 7.85 -11.67 1.40
C LEU A 59 8.64 -11.19 2.60
N GLU A 60 9.34 -10.08 2.39
CA GLU A 60 10.10 -9.48 3.46
C GLU A 60 9.19 -8.84 4.51
N ARG A 61 9.53 -9.07 5.77
CA ARG A 61 8.89 -8.42 6.90
C ARG A 61 9.39 -6.98 7.03
N TRP A 62 8.47 -6.03 7.06
CA TRP A 62 8.77 -4.69 7.55
C TRP A 62 8.92 -4.73 9.08
N ASN A 63 10.08 -4.29 9.57
CA ASN A 63 10.32 -4.05 10.98
C ASN A 63 10.48 -2.55 11.16
N TYR A 64 9.67 -1.97 12.03
CA TYR A 64 9.74 -0.54 12.31
C TYR A 64 11.06 -0.18 13.01
N ASP A 65 11.73 0.82 12.48
CA ASP A 65 12.91 1.46 13.07
C ASP A 65 12.57 2.93 13.37
N PRO A 66 12.57 3.35 14.65
CA PRO A 66 12.25 4.73 15.04
C PRO A 66 13.26 5.76 14.55
N SER A 67 14.42 5.35 14.05
CA SER A 67 15.42 6.25 13.46
C SER A 67 15.21 6.52 11.98
N SER A 68 14.29 5.79 11.34
CA SER A 68 14.00 5.90 9.90
C SER A 68 12.72 6.70 9.64
N GLU A 69 12.75 7.52 8.60
CA GLU A 69 11.55 8.12 8.03
C GLU A 69 10.92 7.16 7.03
N TYR A 70 9.62 6.93 7.18
CA TYR A 70 8.86 6.05 6.29
C TYR A 70 7.84 6.83 5.48
N PHE A 71 7.57 6.35 4.28
CA PHE A 71 6.61 6.93 3.36
C PHE A 71 5.64 5.85 2.87
N LEU A 72 4.37 6.21 2.75
CA LEU A 72 3.43 5.47 1.92
C LEU A 72 3.61 5.92 0.47
N LYS A 73 4.05 4.99 -0.36
CA LYS A 73 4.21 5.18 -1.80
C LYS A 73 3.08 4.50 -2.55
N ILE A 74 2.34 5.28 -3.32
CA ILE A 74 1.26 4.84 -4.21
C ILE A 74 1.65 5.19 -5.64
N THR A 75 1.67 4.20 -6.52
CA THR A 75 2.12 4.37 -7.92
C THR A 75 1.07 3.85 -8.91
N GLU A 76 -0.08 4.51 -8.99
CA GLU A 76 -1.17 4.10 -9.87
C GLU A 76 -1.06 4.79 -11.26
N PRO A 77 -1.54 4.16 -12.35
CA PRO A 77 -1.52 4.77 -13.69
C PRO A 77 -2.29 6.10 -13.81
N PHE A 78 -3.16 6.37 -12.83
CA PHE A 78 -4.00 7.56 -12.76
C PHE A 78 -3.58 8.55 -11.67
N GLY A 79 -2.51 8.27 -10.93
CA GLY A 79 -2.03 9.17 -9.88
C GLY A 79 -0.92 8.53 -9.05
N ASN A 80 0.03 9.37 -8.62
CA ASN A 80 1.13 8.94 -7.77
C ASN A 80 1.12 9.77 -6.49
N LEU A 81 1.41 9.14 -5.37
CA LEU A 81 1.54 9.79 -4.07
C LEU A 81 2.75 9.22 -3.35
N ASN A 82 3.54 10.09 -2.73
CA ASN A 82 4.55 9.70 -1.77
C ASN A 82 4.32 10.53 -0.50
N MET A 83 3.76 9.91 0.53
CA MET A 83 3.29 10.60 1.72
C MET A 83 4.11 10.19 2.94
N PRO A 84 4.73 11.12 3.68
CA PRO A 84 5.46 10.79 4.89
C PRO A 84 4.51 10.22 5.96
N LEU A 85 4.97 9.21 6.69
CA LEU A 85 4.24 8.57 7.77
C LEU A 85 4.80 9.03 9.11
N GLU A 86 3.98 9.75 9.88
CA GLU A 86 4.32 10.15 11.25
C GLU A 86 4.05 8.98 12.21
N LEU A 87 4.96 8.01 12.22
CA LEU A 87 4.86 6.81 13.05
C LEU A 87 5.41 7.06 14.44
N THR A 88 4.62 6.77 15.47
CA THR A 88 5.02 6.85 16.88
C THR A 88 4.79 5.51 17.56
N VAL A 89 5.75 5.08 18.39
CA VAL A 89 5.55 3.94 19.29
C VAL A 89 4.79 4.45 20.51
N LYS A 90 3.62 3.88 20.78
CA LYS A 90 2.88 4.14 22.02
C LYS A 90 3.39 3.28 23.16
#